data_AF-A0A1V4VZ11-F1
#
_entry.id   AF-A0A1V4VZ11-F1
#
_cell.length_a   1.000
_cell.length_b   1.000
_cell.length_c   1.000
_cell.angle_alpha   90.00
_cell.angle_beta   90.00
_cell.angle_gamma   90.00
#
_symmetry.space_group_name_H-M   'P 1'
#
loop_
_entity.id
_entity.type
_entity.pdbx_description
1 polymer ?
#
loop_
_entity_poly.entity_id
_entity_poly.type
_entity_poly.pdbx_seq_one_letter_code
_entity_poly.pdbx_strand_id
1 'polypeptide(L)'
;MEPLANQVCAFAATLVIGMVAGFCYDYYRVVRGVFKLKKVGTCLGDMVFWLVTTALVFFLLVLGNWGVVRLYVFIGLGLGAFFYFQFLSGVIRRLLRFKFYVFHEAWKSVVRITLFLWKIILLPVRLVILVLSYPLNFMWFLLKKPGRGLKRIFSNLVGKRLNIIIIKLKPRLSAMVFWKRKKD
;
A
#
# COMPACT_ATOMS: atom_id res chain seq x y z
N MET A 1 -24.43 -21.91 56.09
CA MET A 1 -23.63 -20.68 55.98
C MET A 1 -22.54 -20.98 54.97
N GLU A 2 -22.51 -20.28 53.83
CA GLU A 2 -21.39 -20.45 52.89
C GLU A 2 -20.08 -20.11 53.61
N PRO A 3 -19.07 -21.00 53.57
CA PRO A 3 -17.82 -20.78 54.28
C PRO A 3 -17.13 -19.52 53.77
N LEU A 4 -16.55 -18.73 54.68
CA LEU A 4 -15.78 -17.51 54.37
C LEU A 4 -14.73 -17.74 53.26
N ALA A 5 -14.16 -18.95 53.20
CA ALA A 5 -13.22 -19.36 52.16
C ALA A 5 -13.80 -19.26 50.73
N ASN A 6 -15.08 -19.60 50.54
CA ASN A 6 -15.73 -19.53 49.23
C ASN A 6 -15.92 -18.07 48.78
N GLN A 7 -16.25 -17.18 49.71
CA GLN A 7 -16.41 -15.75 49.42
C GLN A 7 -15.06 -15.11 49.05
N VAL A 8 -13.98 -15.46 49.76
CA VAL A 8 -12.64 -14.97 49.46
C VAL A 8 -12.14 -15.50 48.11
N CYS A 9 -12.35 -16.78 47.81
CA CYS A 9 -12.01 -17.35 46.49
C CYS A 9 -12.79 -16.68 45.36
N ALA A 10 -14.09 -16.45 45.53
CA ALA A 10 -14.90 -15.75 44.54
C ALA A 10 -14.41 -14.32 44.32
N PHE A 11 -14.02 -13.61 45.39
CA PHE A 11 -13.43 -12.27 45.28
C PHE A 11 -12.07 -12.29 44.57
N ALA A 12 -11.17 -13.22 44.93
CA ALA A 12 -9.88 -13.37 44.27
C ALA A 12 -10.03 -13.71 42.76
N ALA A 13 -11.02 -14.53 42.40
CA ALA A 13 -11.34 -14.82 41.01
C ALA A 13 -11.78 -13.56 40.26
N THR A 14 -12.61 -12.71 40.86
CA THR A 14 -13.02 -11.43 40.24
C THR A 14 -11.84 -10.47 40.04
N LEU A 15 -10.86 -10.47 40.95
CA LEU A 15 -9.62 -9.69 40.82
C LEU A 15 -8.76 -10.17 39.64
N VAL A 16 -8.51 -11.47 39.54
CA VAL A 16 -7.73 -12.05 38.43
C VAL A 16 -8.40 -11.78 37.09
N ILE A 17 -9.72 -11.94 37.04
CA ILE A 17 -10.49 -11.67 35.82
C ILE A 17 -10.46 -10.18 35.46
N GLY A 18 -10.51 -9.27 36.44
CA GLY A 18 -10.30 -7.84 36.22
C GLY A 18 -8.92 -7.52 35.64
N MET A 19 -7.87 -8.21 36.10
CA MET A 19 -6.52 -8.10 35.53
C MET A 19 -6.47 -8.59 34.08
N VAL A 20 -7.10 -9.73 33.77
CA VAL A 20 -7.18 -10.26 32.40
C VAL A 20 -7.95 -9.31 31.47
N ALA A 21 -9.06 -8.74 31.94
CA ALA A 21 -9.79 -7.73 31.18
C ALA A 21 -8.94 -6.48 30.90
N GLY A 22 -8.18 -6.02 31.89
CA GLY A 22 -7.18 -4.95 31.73
C GLY A 22 -6.12 -5.29 30.67
N PHE A 23 -5.64 -6.53 30.66
CA PHE A 23 -4.71 -7.04 29.66
C PHE A 23 -5.29 -7.03 28.25
N CYS A 24 -6.51 -7.54 28.07
CA CYS A 24 -7.22 -7.50 26.79
C CYS A 24 -7.39 -6.06 26.28
N TYR A 25 -7.69 -5.10 27.18
CA TYR A 25 -7.82 -3.69 26.80
C TYR A 25 -6.48 -3.08 26.35
N ASP A 26 -5.37 -3.36 27.03
CA ASP A 26 -4.07 -2.82 26.64
C ASP A 26 -3.61 -3.43 25.29
N TYR A 27 -3.88 -4.73 25.07
CA TYR A 27 -3.67 -5.36 23.77
C TYR A 27 -4.48 -4.67 22.66
N TYR A 28 -5.78 -4.44 22.90
CA TYR A 28 -6.65 -3.70 21.99
C TYR A 28 -6.10 -2.31 21.67
N ARG A 29 -5.66 -1.57 22.69
CA ARG A 29 -5.12 -0.21 22.54
C ARG A 29 -3.85 -0.19 21.70
N VAL A 30 -2.97 -1.17 21.84
CA VAL A 30 -1.75 -1.23 21.04
C VAL A 30 -2.03 -1.69 19.61
N VAL A 31 -2.92 -2.66 19.39
CA VAL A 31 -3.37 -3.03 18.04
C VAL A 31 -3.94 -1.81 17.32
N ARG A 32 -4.76 -1.00 18.00
CA ARG A 32 -5.27 0.28 17.47
C ARG A 32 -4.15 1.26 17.11
N GLY A 33 -3.16 1.39 17.98
CA GLY A 33 -2.02 2.29 17.77
C GLY A 33 -1.16 1.90 16.57
N VAL A 34 -0.98 0.61 16.31
CA VAL A 34 -0.07 0.16 15.24
C VAL A 34 -0.75 -0.02 13.90
N PHE A 35 -1.96 -0.58 13.86
CA PHE A 35 -2.66 -0.74 12.58
C PHE A 35 -3.18 0.57 11.99
N LYS A 36 -3.02 1.71 12.70
CA LYS A 36 -3.63 3.01 12.35
C LYS A 36 -5.06 2.79 11.85
N LEU A 37 -5.82 1.98 12.59
CA LEU A 37 -7.15 1.55 12.19
C LEU A 37 -7.98 2.80 11.90
N LYS A 38 -8.36 2.99 10.62
CA LYS A 38 -9.29 4.03 10.20
C LYS A 38 -10.59 3.91 11.01
N LYS A 39 -11.44 4.94 10.97
CA LYS A 39 -12.67 5.09 11.78
C LYS A 39 -13.49 3.79 11.95
N VAL A 40 -13.60 2.97 10.90
CA VAL A 40 -14.31 1.67 10.89
C VAL A 40 -13.65 0.62 11.79
N GLY A 41 -12.32 0.49 11.75
CA GLY A 41 -11.59 -0.48 12.57
C GLY A 41 -11.57 -0.13 14.05
N THR A 42 -11.63 1.17 14.40
CA THR A 42 -11.84 1.59 15.80
C THR A 42 -13.25 1.23 16.26
N CYS A 43 -14.28 1.45 15.41
CA CYS A 43 -15.66 1.11 15.76
C CYS A 43 -15.85 -0.40 15.96
N LEU A 44 -15.33 -1.23 15.05
CA LEU A 44 -15.41 -2.68 15.19
C LEU A 44 -14.68 -3.19 16.44
N GLY A 45 -13.51 -2.61 16.72
CA GLY A 45 -12.74 -2.89 17.92
C GLY A 45 -13.49 -2.54 19.20
N ASP A 46 -14.10 -1.37 19.25
CA ASP A 46 -14.90 -0.94 20.40
C ASP A 46 -16.13 -1.84 20.58
N MET A 47 -16.81 -2.24 19.50
CA MET A 47 -17.94 -3.19 19.58
C MET A 47 -17.52 -4.53 20.17
N VAL A 48 -16.42 -5.12 19.67
CA VAL A 48 -15.90 -6.39 20.19
C VAL A 48 -15.46 -6.25 21.65
N PHE A 49 -14.78 -5.16 21.99
CA PHE A 49 -14.32 -4.91 23.36
C PHE A 49 -15.49 -4.78 24.34
N TRP A 50 -16.50 -4.00 23.98
CA TRP A 50 -17.71 -3.84 24.79
C TRP A 50 -18.46 -5.15 24.93
N LEU A 51 -18.60 -5.93 23.86
CA LEU A 51 -19.28 -7.23 23.88
C LEU A 51 -18.55 -8.23 24.78
N VAL A 52 -17.22 -8.33 24.65
CA VAL A 52 -16.41 -9.22 25.51
C VAL A 52 -16.47 -8.77 26.96
N THR A 53 -16.39 -7.48 27.23
CA THR A 53 -16.43 -6.94 28.59
C THR A 53 -17.80 -7.17 29.24
N THR A 54 -18.90 -6.93 28.53
CA THR A 54 -20.24 -7.22 29.04
C THR A 54 -20.47 -8.72 29.23
N ALA A 55 -20.06 -9.56 28.29
CA ALA A 55 -20.16 -11.02 28.43
C ALA A 55 -19.37 -11.53 29.66
N LEU A 56 -18.17 -10.99 29.88
CA LEU A 56 -17.30 -11.34 31.00
C LEU A 56 -17.88 -10.90 32.35
N VAL A 57 -18.44 -9.68 32.44
CA VAL A 57 -19.18 -9.21 33.63
C VAL A 57 -20.41 -10.07 33.89
N PHE A 58 -21.14 -10.43 32.84
CA PHE A 58 -22.36 -11.25 32.95
C PHE A 58 -22.04 -12.67 33.42
N PHE A 59 -21.00 -13.30 32.86
CA PHE A 59 -20.53 -14.62 33.28
C PHE A 59 -20.12 -14.65 34.76
N LEU A 60 -19.46 -13.59 35.23
CA LEU A 60 -19.10 -13.41 36.63
C LEU A 60 -20.32 -13.29 37.55
N LEU A 61 -21.35 -12.57 37.12
CA LEU A 61 -22.60 -12.45 37.87
C LEU A 61 -23.27 -13.83 38.04
N VAL A 62 -23.30 -14.63 36.97
CA VAL A 62 -23.89 -15.97 36.99
C VAL A 62 -23.10 -16.92 37.90
N LEU A 63 -21.77 -16.96 37.77
CA LEU A 63 -20.92 -17.85 38.58
C LEU A 63 -20.88 -17.47 40.07
N GLY A 64 -20.74 -16.18 40.38
CA GLY A 64 -20.51 -15.74 41.76
C GLY A 64 -21.78 -15.57 42.58
N ASN A 65 -22.93 -15.36 41.92
CA ASN A 65 -24.15 -14.92 42.58
C ASN A 65 -25.44 -15.41 41.93
N TRP A 66 -25.38 -16.41 41.04
CA TRP A 66 -26.56 -16.88 40.31
C TRP A 66 -27.28 -15.77 39.52
N GLY A 67 -26.52 -14.75 39.08
CA GLY A 67 -27.06 -13.60 38.35
C GLY A 67 -27.46 -12.41 39.22
N VAL A 68 -27.34 -12.50 40.55
CA VAL A 68 -27.61 -11.36 41.44
C VAL A 68 -26.46 -10.35 41.38
N VAL A 69 -26.80 -9.12 41.02
CA VAL A 69 -25.87 -7.99 40.90
C VAL A 69 -25.35 -7.62 42.29
N ARG A 70 -24.09 -7.97 42.63
CA ARG A 70 -23.45 -7.58 43.90
C ARG A 70 -22.29 -6.61 43.69
N LEU A 71 -22.20 -5.61 44.56
CA LEU A 71 -21.22 -4.51 44.50
C LEU A 71 -19.76 -4.98 44.56
N TYR A 72 -19.44 -6.05 45.31
CA TYR A 72 -18.06 -6.52 45.42
C TYR A 72 -17.48 -7.04 44.10
N VAL A 73 -18.32 -7.49 43.15
CA VAL A 73 -17.87 -7.95 41.83
C VAL A 73 -17.36 -6.78 41.00
N PHE A 74 -18.08 -5.65 41.01
CA PHE A 74 -17.65 -4.42 40.35
C PHE A 74 -16.39 -3.84 40.98
N ILE A 75 -16.31 -3.86 42.31
CA ILE A 75 -15.13 -3.41 43.05
C ILE A 75 -13.92 -4.29 42.73
N GLY A 76 -14.09 -5.62 42.70
CA GLY A 76 -13.02 -6.58 42.35
C GLY A 76 -12.52 -6.42 40.92
N LEU A 77 -13.44 -6.26 39.95
CA LEU A 77 -13.10 -5.96 38.56
C LEU A 77 -12.37 -4.63 38.41
N GLY A 78 -12.88 -3.58 39.07
CA GLY A 78 -12.29 -2.24 39.05
C GLY A 78 -10.90 -2.22 39.67
N LEU A 79 -10.72 -2.85 40.84
CA LEU A 79 -9.41 -2.98 41.49
C LEU A 79 -8.45 -3.82 40.66
N GLY A 80 -8.89 -4.96 40.12
CA GLY A 80 -8.05 -5.82 39.28
C GLY A 80 -7.57 -5.09 38.02
N ALA A 81 -8.46 -4.36 37.36
CA ALA A 81 -8.11 -3.52 36.22
C ALA A 81 -7.18 -2.37 36.63
N PHE A 82 -7.44 -1.70 37.75
CA PHE A 82 -6.59 -0.61 38.27
C PHE A 82 -5.17 -1.08 38.58
N PHE A 83 -5.02 -2.20 39.30
CA PHE A 83 -3.72 -2.82 39.57
C PHE A 83 -2.99 -3.18 38.27
N TYR A 84 -3.71 -3.73 37.29
CA TYR A 84 -3.14 -4.00 35.98
C TYR A 84 -2.64 -2.73 35.28
N PHE A 85 -3.44 -1.65 35.24
CA PHE A 85 -3.04 -0.42 34.57
C PHE A 85 -1.84 0.27 35.24
N GLN A 86 -1.77 0.22 36.57
CA GLN A 86 -0.71 0.88 37.33
C GLN A 86 0.64 0.17 37.18
N PHE A 87 0.66 -1.16 37.30
CA PHE A 87 1.91 -1.94 37.32
C PHE A 87 2.29 -2.50 35.95
N LEU A 88 1.32 -3.05 35.22
CA LEU A 88 1.61 -3.86 34.03
C LEU A 88 1.57 -3.05 32.73
N SER A 89 0.75 -1.99 32.63
CA SER A 89 0.62 -1.23 31.38
C SER A 89 1.95 -0.60 30.91
N GLY A 90 2.85 -0.24 31.83
CA GLY A 90 4.20 0.22 31.46
C GLY A 90 5.01 -0.83 30.70
N VAL A 91 5.00 -2.07 31.20
CA VAL A 91 5.77 -3.20 30.68
C VAL A 91 5.17 -3.71 29.37
N ILE A 92 3.85 -3.92 29.32
CA ILE A 92 3.17 -4.43 28.13
C ILE A 92 3.32 -3.45 26.96
N ARG A 93 3.16 -2.14 27.18
CA ARG A 93 3.39 -1.13 26.12
C ARG A 93 4.81 -1.16 25.57
N ARG A 94 5.82 -1.41 26.43
CA ARG A 94 7.22 -1.52 26.01
C ARG A 94 7.42 -2.80 25.18
N LEU A 95 6.90 -3.95 25.64
CA LEU A 95 6.99 -5.22 24.93
C LEU A 95 6.29 -5.19 23.57
N LEU A 96 5.09 -4.61 23.49
CA LEU A 96 4.37 -4.51 22.23
C LEU A 96 5.07 -3.56 21.24
N ARG A 97 5.57 -2.40 21.70
CA ARG A 97 6.39 -1.53 20.84
C ARG A 97 7.63 -2.25 20.34
N PHE A 98 8.28 -3.05 21.19
CA PHE A 98 9.42 -3.86 20.80
C PHE A 98 9.04 -4.89 19.74
N LYS A 99 7.94 -5.65 19.92
CA LYS A 99 7.45 -6.59 18.90
C LYS A 99 7.19 -5.90 17.55
N PHE A 100 6.50 -4.76 17.56
CA PHE A 100 6.20 -4.05 16.32
C PHE A 100 7.43 -3.43 15.67
N TYR A 101 8.40 -2.96 16.46
CA TYR A 101 9.70 -2.53 15.95
C TYR A 101 10.43 -3.69 15.25
N VAL A 102 10.48 -4.86 15.87
CA VAL A 102 11.09 -6.06 15.28
C VAL A 102 10.38 -6.46 13.98
N PHE A 103 9.05 -6.47 13.96
CA PHE A 103 8.28 -6.77 12.73
C PHE A 103 8.54 -5.75 11.62
N HIS A 104 8.63 -4.47 11.95
CA HIS A 104 8.92 -3.42 10.96
C HIS A 104 10.34 -3.56 10.38
N GLU A 105 11.34 -3.80 11.23
CA GLU A 105 12.71 -4.02 10.77
C GLU A 105 12.84 -5.33 9.96
N ALA A 106 12.11 -6.37 10.34
CA ALA A 106 12.03 -7.61 9.57
C ALA A 106 11.42 -7.37 8.18
N TRP A 107 10.29 -6.66 8.09
CA TRP A 107 9.66 -6.32 6.82
C TRP A 107 10.58 -5.50 5.91
N LYS A 108 11.25 -4.49 6.47
CA LYS A 108 12.23 -3.67 5.75
C LYS A 108 13.38 -4.52 5.20
N SER A 109 13.82 -5.53 5.96
CA SER A 109 14.85 -6.48 5.52
C SER A 109 14.35 -7.38 4.38
N VAL A 110 13.12 -7.90 4.46
CA VAL A 110 12.51 -8.71 3.40
C VAL A 110 12.36 -7.93 2.09
N VAL A 111 11.88 -6.68 2.16
CA VAL A 111 11.76 -5.82 0.96
C VAL A 111 13.13 -5.53 0.36
N ARG A 112 14.15 -5.26 1.21
CA ARG A 112 15.52 -5.04 0.73
C ARG A 112 16.08 -6.27 0.02
N ILE A 113 15.87 -7.46 0.59
CA ILE A 113 16.30 -8.73 -0.03
C ILE A 113 15.58 -8.97 -1.35
N THR A 114 14.27 -8.72 -1.40
CA THR A 114 13.45 -8.87 -2.63
C THR A 114 13.94 -7.93 -3.74
N LEU A 115 14.16 -6.65 -3.43
CA LEU A 115 14.70 -5.68 -4.38
C LEU A 115 16.12 -6.04 -4.83
N PHE A 116 16.93 -6.60 -3.93
CA PHE A 116 18.28 -7.06 -4.24
C PHE A 116 18.27 -8.24 -5.23
N LEU A 117 17.42 -9.24 -4.98
CA LEU A 117 17.16 -10.36 -5.89
C LEU A 117 16.68 -9.86 -7.26
N TRP A 118 15.75 -8.92 -7.29
CA TRP A 118 15.22 -8.38 -8.55
C TRP A 118 16.30 -7.64 -9.33
N LYS A 119 17.16 -6.88 -8.64
CA LYS A 119 18.30 -6.19 -9.26
C LYS A 119 19.34 -7.17 -9.82
N ILE A 120 19.61 -8.28 -9.12
CA ILE A 120 20.49 -9.35 -9.59
C ILE A 120 19.95 -9.99 -10.88
N ILE A 121 18.64 -10.20 -10.99
CA ILE A 121 18.00 -10.80 -12.17
C ILE A 121 17.93 -9.81 -13.34
N LEU A 122 17.68 -8.53 -13.07
CA LEU A 122 17.61 -7.47 -14.11
C LEU A 122 19.00 -7.07 -14.64
N LEU A 123 20.06 -7.26 -13.86
CA LEU A 123 21.45 -6.95 -14.25
C LEU A 123 21.93 -7.69 -15.53
N PRO A 124 21.83 -9.03 -15.65
CA PRO A 124 22.25 -9.73 -16.86
C PRO A 124 21.42 -9.32 -18.07
N VAL A 125 20.11 -9.10 -17.90
CA VAL A 125 19.23 -8.63 -18.98
C VAL A 125 19.65 -7.23 -19.47
N ARG A 126 19.97 -6.31 -18.55
CA ARG A 126 20.47 -4.98 -18.91
C ARG A 126 21.81 -5.03 -19.64
N LEU A 127 22.71 -5.94 -19.25
CA LEU A 127 23.98 -6.18 -19.95
C LEU A 127 23.75 -6.70 -21.36
N VAL A 128 22.85 -7.67 -21.55
CA VAL A 128 22.52 -8.21 -22.88
C VAL A 128 21.91 -7.12 -23.77
N ILE A 129 20.96 -6.33 -23.26
CA ILE A 129 20.38 -5.21 -24.03
C ILE A 129 21.46 -4.18 -24.39
N LEU A 130 22.39 -3.87 -23.49
CA LEU A 130 23.49 -2.95 -23.77
C LEU A 130 24.43 -3.48 -24.86
N VAL A 131 24.81 -4.76 -24.77
CA VAL A 131 25.68 -5.42 -25.76
C VAL A 131 24.98 -5.53 -27.12
N LEU A 132 23.67 -5.80 -27.15
CA LEU A 132 22.87 -5.95 -28.37
C LEU A 132 22.49 -4.61 -29.02
N SER A 133 22.26 -3.57 -28.22
CA SER A 133 21.93 -2.22 -28.73
C SER A 133 23.14 -1.51 -29.34
N TYR A 134 24.36 -1.87 -28.96
CA TYR A 134 25.60 -1.31 -29.52
C TYR A 134 25.76 -1.58 -31.05
N PRO A 135 25.67 -2.82 -31.56
CA PRO A 135 25.76 -3.10 -33.00
C PRO A 135 24.56 -2.57 -33.78
N LEU A 136 23.35 -2.54 -33.19
CA LEU A 136 22.16 -1.99 -33.84
C LEU A 136 22.27 -0.48 -34.08
N ASN A 137 22.77 0.26 -33.08
CA ASN A 137 22.97 1.70 -33.23
C ASN A 137 24.11 2.02 -34.24
N PHE A 138 25.12 1.15 -34.31
CA PHE A 138 26.18 1.21 -35.31
C PHE A 138 25.66 0.94 -36.75
N MET A 139 24.80 -0.06 -36.94
CA MET A 139 24.13 -0.33 -38.23
C MET A 139 23.22 0.82 -38.67
N TRP A 140 22.45 1.40 -37.75
CA TRP A 140 21.61 2.56 -38.03
C TRP A 140 22.43 3.77 -38.49
N PHE A 141 23.61 3.96 -37.91
CA PHE A 141 24.55 5.00 -38.32
C PHE A 141 25.07 4.78 -39.76
N LEU A 142 25.29 3.53 -40.19
CA LEU A 142 25.71 3.19 -41.55
C LEU A 142 24.59 3.42 -42.59
N LEU A 143 23.34 3.06 -42.27
CA LEU A 143 22.20 3.20 -43.18
C LEU A 143 21.79 4.66 -43.43
N LYS A 144 22.02 5.58 -42.49
CA LYS A 144 21.66 6.99 -42.64
C LYS A 144 22.62 7.81 -43.52
N LYS A 145 23.86 7.35 -43.73
CA LYS A 145 24.87 8.09 -44.53
C LYS A 145 24.54 8.21 -46.03
N PRO A 146 24.02 7.20 -46.76
CA PRO A 146 23.74 7.34 -48.20
C PRO A 146 22.43 8.08 -48.53
N GLY A 147 21.46 8.14 -47.60
CA GLY A 147 20.14 8.71 -47.87
C GLY A 147 20.11 10.22 -48.18
N ARG A 148 21.08 10.99 -47.68
CA ARG A 148 21.17 12.44 -47.96
C ARG A 148 21.78 12.74 -49.33
N GLY A 149 22.74 11.93 -49.78
CA GLY A 149 23.35 12.05 -51.10
C GLY A 149 22.38 11.67 -52.22
N LEU A 150 21.69 10.53 -52.05
CA LEU A 150 20.75 10.02 -53.05
C LEU A 150 19.55 10.96 -53.27
N LYS A 151 19.01 11.52 -52.18
CA LYS A 151 17.87 12.45 -52.23
C LYS A 151 18.20 13.75 -52.98
N ARG A 152 19.44 14.24 -52.85
CA ARG A 152 19.93 15.46 -53.51
C ARG A 152 20.17 15.25 -55.01
N ILE A 153 20.62 14.05 -55.41
CA ILE A 153 20.77 13.66 -56.82
C ILE A 153 19.40 13.51 -57.48
N PHE A 154 18.44 12.85 -56.80
CA PHE A 154 17.09 12.62 -57.33
C PHE A 154 16.31 13.92 -57.52
N SER A 155 16.39 14.85 -56.55
CA SER A 155 15.69 16.15 -56.65
C SER A 155 16.23 17.01 -57.80
N ASN A 156 17.54 16.96 -58.08
CA ASN A 156 18.15 17.75 -59.15
C ASN A 156 17.80 17.21 -60.54
N LEU A 157 17.68 15.89 -60.70
CA LEU A 157 17.31 15.24 -61.95
C LEU A 157 15.81 15.40 -62.27
N VAL A 158 14.95 15.16 -61.29
CA VAL A 158 13.49 15.27 -61.45
C VAL A 158 13.07 16.75 -61.57
N GLY A 159 13.66 17.64 -60.77
CA GLY A 159 13.37 19.08 -60.82
C GLY A 159 13.69 19.73 -62.16
N LYS A 160 14.82 19.36 -62.81
CA LYS A 160 15.16 19.86 -64.15
C LYS A 160 14.16 19.41 -65.20
N ARG A 161 13.76 18.13 -65.21
CA ARG A 161 12.80 17.61 -66.20
C ARG A 161 11.40 18.20 -66.03
N LEU A 162 10.92 18.34 -64.80
CA LEU A 162 9.60 18.93 -64.53
C LEU A 162 9.52 20.40 -64.94
N ASN A 163 10.58 21.18 -64.68
CA ASN A 163 10.57 22.60 -65.02
C ASN A 163 10.55 22.84 -66.55
N ILE A 164 11.24 21.99 -67.32
CA ILE A 164 11.20 22.02 -68.79
C ILE A 164 9.78 21.69 -69.31
N ILE A 165 9.12 20.70 -68.71
CA ILE A 165 7.75 20.30 -69.10
C ILE A 165 6.76 21.43 -68.76
N ILE A 166 6.85 22.02 -67.57
CA ILE A 166 5.98 23.12 -67.13
C ILE A 166 6.15 24.35 -68.02
N ILE A 167 7.38 24.73 -68.37
CA ILE A 167 7.65 25.86 -69.28
C ILE A 167 7.03 25.61 -70.66
N LYS A 168 7.10 24.37 -71.17
CA LYS A 168 6.54 24.00 -72.48
C LYS A 168 5.01 23.96 -72.49
N LEU A 169 4.38 23.62 -71.37
CA LEU A 169 2.92 23.54 -71.23
C LEU A 169 2.25 24.86 -70.84
N LYS A 170 2.97 25.77 -70.17
CA LYS A 170 2.46 27.08 -69.72
C LYS A 170 1.79 27.90 -70.83
N PRO A 171 2.37 28.08 -72.04
CA PRO A 171 1.72 28.85 -73.10
C PRO A 171 0.50 28.12 -73.70
N ARG A 172 0.47 26.79 -73.71
CA ARG A 172 -0.68 26.01 -74.18
C ARG A 172 -1.86 26.08 -73.22
N LEU A 173 -1.61 26.10 -71.93
CA LEU A 173 -2.65 26.24 -70.90
C LEU A 173 -3.20 27.68 -70.85
N SER A 174 -2.35 28.70 -71.01
CA SER A 174 -2.84 30.09 -71.04
C SER A 174 -3.70 30.38 -72.26
N ALA A 175 -3.41 29.76 -73.41
CA ALA A 175 -4.24 29.87 -74.62
C ALA A 175 -5.64 29.23 -74.43
N MET A 176 -5.73 28.14 -73.65
CA MET A 176 -7.00 27.47 -73.36
C MET A 176 -7.87 28.23 -72.33
N VAL A 177 -7.25 28.89 -71.35
CA VAL A 177 -7.96 29.61 -70.29
C VAL A 177 -8.53 30.96 -70.78
N PHE A 178 -7.90 31.62 -71.76
CA PHE A 178 -8.32 32.95 -72.21
C PHE A 178 -9.57 32.97 -73.10
N TRP A 179 -10.06 31.81 -73.58
CA TRP A 179 -11.22 31.76 -74.49
C TRP A 179 -12.59 31.79 -73.79
N LYS A 180 -12.64 31.72 -72.45
CA LYS A 180 -13.91 31.62 -71.70
C LYS A 180 -14.43 32.93 -71.11
N ARG A 181 -13.88 34.09 -71.50
CA ARG A 181 -14.33 35.40 -70.98
C ARG A 181 -14.67 36.39 -72.09
N LYS A 182 -15.63 36.04 -72.95
CA LYS A 182 -16.36 37.00 -73.77
C LYS A 182 -17.78 36.49 -74.07
N LYS A 183 -18.69 36.69 -73.11
CA LYS A 183 -20.09 36.97 -73.38
C LYS A 183 -20.76 37.53 -72.13
N ASP A 184 -21.47 38.61 -72.40
CA ASP A 184 -22.50 39.30 -71.61
C ASP A 184 -21.99 40.26 -70.52
#